data_AF-A0A969LFE9-F1
#
_entry.id   AF-A0A969LFE9-F1
#
_cell.length_a   1.000
_cell.length_b   1.000
_cell.length_c   1.000
_cell.angle_alpha   90.00
_cell.angle_beta   90.00
_cell.angle_gamma   90.00
#
_symmetry.space_group_name_H-M   'P 1'
#
loop_
_entity.id
_entity.type
_entity.pdbx_description
1 polymer ?
#
loop_
_entity_poly.entity_id
_entity_poly.type
_entity_poly.pdbx_seq_one_letter_code
_entity_poly.pdbx_strand_id
1 'polypeptide(L)'
;MSLRQTFSLLATAELVMTNSSMALHAAAAFSTPALALLGSGFVSQQQHDAQWGYDQAYLSLGQEWGERDRPYTPDEAIASLQRQQWLTTAAQ
;
A
#
# COMPACT_ATOMS: atom_id res chain seq x y z
N MET A 1 19.76 6.71 6.97
CA MET A 1 19.83 5.93 5.72
C MET A 1 19.90 6.88 4.54
N SER A 2 20.63 6.52 3.49
CA SER A 2 20.55 7.21 2.19
C SER A 2 19.36 6.72 1.36
N LEU A 3 18.95 7.47 0.33
CA LEU A 3 17.89 7.04 -0.60
C LEU A 3 18.19 5.67 -1.22
N ARG A 4 19.45 5.40 -1.58
CA ARG A 4 19.89 4.10 -2.09
C ARG A 4 19.57 2.97 -1.13
N GLN A 5 19.91 3.16 0.16
CA GLN A 5 19.65 2.14 1.17
C GLN A 5 18.15 1.95 1.38
N THR A 6 17.38 3.04 1.42
CA THR A 6 15.92 2.97 1.56
C THR A 6 15.29 2.19 0.41
N PHE A 7 15.68 2.49 -0.83
CA PHE A 7 15.10 1.81 -2.00
C PHE A 7 15.53 0.35 -2.08
N SER A 8 16.74 0.03 -1.64
CA SER A 8 17.18 -1.36 -1.54
C SER A 8 16.33 -2.17 -0.56
N LEU A 9 15.88 -1.57 0.56
CA LEU A 9 14.95 -2.22 1.47
C LEU A 9 13.57 -2.40 0.82
N LEU A 10 13.05 -1.37 0.15
CA LEU A 10 11.75 -1.44 -0.53
C LEU A 10 11.72 -2.50 -1.65
N ALA A 11 12.82 -2.62 -2.41
CA ALA A 11 12.93 -3.59 -3.51
C ALA A 11 13.06 -5.05 -3.05
N THR A 12 13.39 -5.29 -1.77
CA THR A 12 13.63 -6.64 -1.22
C THR A 12 12.62 -7.04 -0.16
N ALA A 13 11.67 -6.18 0.16
CA ALA A 13 10.61 -6.48 1.11
C ALA A 13 9.58 -7.45 0.51
N GLU A 14 9.01 -8.31 1.36
CA GLU A 14 7.88 -9.18 0.98
C GLU A 14 6.57 -8.38 0.85
N LEU A 15 6.46 -7.28 1.60
CA LEU A 15 5.34 -6.34 1.56
C LEU A 15 5.81 -4.97 2.06
N VAL A 16 5.43 -3.91 1.36
CA VAL A 16 5.61 -2.53 1.81
C VAL A 16 4.27 -1.97 2.27
N MET A 17 4.11 -1.78 3.58
CA MET A 17 3.01 -0.99 4.14
C MET A 17 3.45 0.45 4.35
N THR A 18 2.79 1.40 3.71
CA THR A 18 3.19 2.81 3.71
C THR A 18 1.99 3.73 3.56
N ASN A 19 2.13 5.01 3.88
CA ASN A 19 1.20 6.02 3.38
C ASN A 19 1.44 6.31 1.88
N SER A 20 0.57 7.12 1.26
CA SER A 20 0.81 7.67 -0.08
C SER A 20 1.99 8.66 -0.04
N SER A 21 3.19 8.13 -0.23
CA SER A 21 4.45 8.86 -0.27
C SER A 21 5.38 8.26 -1.33
N MET A 22 6.58 8.79 -1.45
CA MET A 22 7.61 8.25 -2.34
C MET A 22 7.81 6.74 -2.15
N ALA A 23 7.71 6.21 -0.92
CA ALA A 23 7.94 4.80 -0.66
C ALA A 23 6.93 3.90 -1.39
N LEU A 24 5.69 4.36 -1.55
CA LEU A 24 4.68 3.69 -2.36
C LEU A 24 5.12 3.61 -3.82
N HIS A 25 5.50 4.75 -4.39
CA HIS A 25 5.90 4.84 -5.80
C HIS A 25 7.16 4.02 -6.10
N ALA A 26 8.12 4.00 -5.16
CA ALA A 26 9.32 3.18 -5.28
C ALA A 26 8.98 1.68 -5.21
N ALA A 27 8.12 1.25 -4.28
CA ALA A 27 7.67 -0.14 -4.21
C ALA A 27 6.98 -0.58 -5.51
N ALA A 28 6.07 0.24 -6.03
CA ALA A 28 5.40 -0.01 -7.30
C ALA A 28 6.40 -0.10 -8.49
N ALA A 29 7.40 0.77 -8.53
CA ALA A 29 8.43 0.74 -9.59
C ALA A 29 9.32 -0.52 -9.55
N PHE A 30 9.45 -1.17 -8.38
CA PHE A 30 10.15 -2.45 -8.25
C PHE A 30 9.21 -3.65 -8.37
N SER A 31 7.92 -3.44 -8.63
CA SER A 31 6.88 -4.48 -8.56
C SER A 31 6.86 -5.21 -7.21
N THR A 32 7.29 -4.53 -6.14
CA THR A 32 7.17 -5.05 -4.79
C THR A 32 5.72 -4.91 -4.33
N PRO A 33 5.09 -5.96 -3.75
CA PRO A 33 3.77 -5.86 -3.17
C PRO A 33 3.66 -4.66 -2.22
N ALA A 34 2.69 -3.79 -2.48
CA ALA A 34 2.54 -2.53 -1.76
C ALA A 34 1.11 -2.32 -1.25
N LEU A 35 1.00 -1.96 0.02
CA LEU A 35 -0.23 -1.55 0.66
C LEU A 35 -0.15 -0.08 1.08
N ALA A 36 -0.90 0.78 0.41
CA ALA A 36 -1.03 2.18 0.81
C ALA A 36 -2.12 2.36 1.88
N LEU A 37 -1.78 2.97 3.01
CA LEU A 37 -2.70 3.32 4.09
C LEU A 37 -3.06 4.81 3.96
N LEU A 38 -4.26 5.08 3.46
CA LEU A 38 -4.76 6.41 3.20
C LEU A 38 -5.45 6.97 4.45
N GLY A 39 -5.13 8.22 4.79
CA GLY A 39 -5.77 8.98 5.87
C GLY A 39 -6.69 10.07 5.33
N SER A 40 -7.20 10.91 6.22
CA SER A 40 -8.18 11.99 5.94
C SER A 40 -7.77 13.04 4.89
N GLY A 41 -6.49 13.06 4.47
CA GLY A 41 -6.03 13.89 3.35
C GLY A 41 -6.43 13.36 1.97
N PHE A 42 -6.93 12.12 1.88
CA PHE A 42 -7.37 11.48 0.64
C PHE A 42 -8.88 11.28 0.67
N VAL A 43 -9.58 11.93 -0.26
CA VAL A 43 -11.03 11.88 -0.33
C VAL A 43 -11.54 10.56 -0.91
N SER A 44 -10.73 9.92 -1.77
CA SER A 44 -11.12 8.68 -2.42
C SER A 44 -9.93 7.81 -2.83
N GLN A 45 -9.90 6.58 -2.34
CA GLN A 45 -9.01 5.49 -2.74
C GLN A 45 -9.24 5.12 -4.21
N GLN A 46 -10.48 5.11 -4.70
CA GLN A 46 -10.73 4.88 -6.13
C GLN A 46 -10.04 5.95 -6.99
N GLN A 47 -10.14 7.23 -6.60
CA GLN A 47 -9.45 8.31 -7.33
C GLN A 47 -7.93 8.23 -7.18
N HIS A 48 -7.45 7.94 -5.97
CA HIS A 48 -6.03 7.75 -5.70
C HIS A 48 -5.44 6.62 -6.56
N ASP A 49 -6.12 5.48 -6.63
CA ASP A 49 -5.68 4.32 -7.39
C ASP A 49 -5.74 4.59 -8.89
N ALA A 50 -6.79 5.25 -9.37
CA ALA A 50 -6.91 5.66 -10.77
C ALA A 50 -5.83 6.68 -11.18
N GLN A 51 -5.42 7.57 -10.26
CA GLN A 51 -4.38 8.55 -10.52
C GLN A 51 -3.02 7.89 -10.78
N TRP A 52 -2.72 6.79 -10.07
CA TRP A 52 -1.42 6.14 -10.16
C TRP A 52 -1.38 4.95 -11.12
N GLY A 53 -2.50 4.23 -11.27
CA GLY A 53 -2.64 3.14 -12.23
C GLY A 53 -1.64 1.99 -12.04
N TYR A 54 -1.25 1.69 -10.80
CA TYR A 54 -0.32 0.60 -10.50
C TYR A 54 -0.93 -0.78 -10.78
N ASP A 55 -0.05 -1.75 -11.03
CA ASP A 55 -0.39 -3.10 -11.43
C ASP A 55 -0.99 -3.94 -10.27
N GLN A 56 -1.18 -5.25 -10.52
CA GLN A 56 -1.87 -6.17 -9.61
C GLN A 56 -1.19 -6.34 -8.24
N ALA A 57 0.08 -5.94 -8.08
CA ALA A 57 0.82 -6.04 -6.81
C ALA A 57 0.55 -4.87 -5.86
N TYR A 58 -0.41 -4.00 -6.16
CA TYR A 58 -0.76 -2.84 -5.38
C TYR A 58 -2.19 -2.90 -4.82
N LEU A 59 -2.34 -2.48 -3.56
CA LEU A 59 -3.62 -2.24 -2.92
C LEU A 59 -3.54 -0.99 -2.05
N SER A 60 -4.67 -0.34 -1.81
CA SER A 60 -4.76 0.72 -0.82
C SER A 60 -6.00 0.56 0.06
N LEU A 61 -5.86 0.97 1.33
CA LEU A 61 -6.90 0.92 2.36
C LEU A 61 -7.00 2.29 3.02
N GLY A 62 -8.22 2.75 3.27
CA GLY A 62 -8.44 4.01 3.98
C GLY A 62 -9.80 4.56 3.63
N GLN A 63 -9.87 5.82 3.26
CA GLN A 63 -11.04 6.32 2.55
C GLN A 63 -10.88 5.86 1.11
N GLU A 64 -10.94 4.55 0.79
CA GLU A 64 -12.12 3.65 0.77
C GLU A 64 -11.73 2.19 1.20
N TRP A 65 -12.57 1.15 1.29
CA TRP A 65 -14.02 0.95 1.11
C TRP A 65 -14.61 0.44 2.46
N GLY A 66 -15.51 1.23 3.06
CA GLY A 66 -16.13 0.97 4.39
C GLY A 66 -15.90 2.07 5.44
N GLU A 67 -15.15 3.11 5.03
CA GLU A 67 -14.88 4.42 5.63
C GLU A 67 -14.40 4.53 7.09
N ARG A 68 -13.23 5.15 7.22
CA ARG A 68 -12.64 5.64 8.46
C ARG A 68 -11.97 6.99 8.18
N ASP A 69 -12.03 7.89 9.16
CA ASP A 69 -11.39 9.21 9.12
C ASP A 69 -9.91 9.19 9.54
N ARG A 70 -9.38 8.00 9.86
CA ARG A 70 -7.99 7.78 10.25
C ARG A 70 -7.35 6.63 9.45
N PRO A 71 -6.03 6.67 9.22
CA PRO A 71 -5.30 5.52 8.71
C PRO A 71 -5.50 4.27 9.58
N TYR A 72 -5.44 3.12 8.93
CA TYR A 72 -5.34 1.83 9.61
C TYR A 72 -4.03 1.75 10.40
N THR A 73 -4.05 1.09 11.55
CA THR A 73 -2.80 0.61 12.16
C THR A 73 -2.26 -0.60 11.37
N PRO A 74 -0.98 -0.96 11.51
CA PRO A 74 -0.43 -2.15 10.88
C PRO A 74 -1.23 -3.43 11.17
N ASP A 75 -1.63 -3.64 12.42
CA ASP A 75 -2.41 -4.83 12.81
C ASP A 75 -3.79 -4.84 12.15
N GLU A 76 -4.47 -3.69 12.10
CA GLU A 76 -5.78 -3.56 11.44
C GLU A 76 -5.69 -3.79 9.92
N ALA A 77 -4.59 -3.35 9.31
CA ALA A 77 -4.30 -3.55 7.89
C ALA A 77 -4.08 -5.04 7.58
N ILE A 78 -3.22 -5.72 8.35
CA ILE A 78 -2.96 -7.16 8.21
C ILE A 78 -4.25 -7.97 8.37
N ALA A 79 -5.05 -7.69 9.41
CA ALA A 79 -6.32 -8.35 9.62
C ALA A 79 -7.31 -8.14 8.46
N SER A 80 -7.23 -6.98 7.78
CA SER A 80 -8.07 -6.68 6.62
C SER A 80 -7.61 -7.46 5.37
N LEU A 81 -6.30 -7.54 5.14
CA LEU A 81 -5.74 -8.34 4.04
C LEU A 81 -6.04 -9.83 4.18
N GLN A 82 -5.94 -10.38 5.40
CA GLN A 82 -6.25 -11.79 5.68
C GLN A 82 -7.72 -12.12 5.39
N ARG A 83 -8.65 -11.23 5.81
CA ARG A 83 -10.08 -11.39 5.51
C ARG A 83 -10.37 -11.40 4.00
N GLN A 84 -9.57 -10.70 3.22
CA GLN A 84 -9.73 -10.57 1.77
C GLN A 84 -8.87 -11.56 0.96
N GLN A 85 -8.11 -12.44 1.63
CA GLN A 85 -7.20 -13.42 0.99
C GLN A 85 -6.17 -12.80 0.02
N TRP A 86 -5.81 -11.52 0.20
CA TRP A 86 -4.89 -10.83 -0.73
C TRP A 86 -3.44 -11.29 -0.59
N LEU A 87 -2.99 -11.57 0.64
CA LEU A 87 -1.61 -11.99 0.93
C LEU A 87 -1.22 -13.31 0.23
N THR A 88 -2.18 -14.20 -0.02
CA THR A 88 -1.94 -15.47 -0.72
C THR A 88 -1.86 -15.33 -2.24
N THR A 89 -2.40 -14.23 -2.78
CA THR A 89 -2.47 -13.97 -4.23
C THR A 89 -1.33 -13.07 -4.70
N ALA A 90 -0.90 -12.11 -3.86
CA ALA A 90 0.20 -11.20 -4.19
C ALA A 90 1.61 -11.83 -4.11
N ALA A 91 1.73 -13.05 -3.57
CA ALA A 91 3.00 -13.77 -3.38
C ALA A 91 3.24 -14.90 -4.42
N GLN A 92 2.38 -15.04 -5.42
CA GLN A 92 2.49 -16.00 -6.54
C GLN A 92 2.94 -15.29 -7.81
#